data_AF-A0A0C2JUF5-F1
#
_entry.id   AF-A0A0C2JUF5-F1
#
_cell.length_a   1.000
_cell.length_b   1.000
_cell.length_c   1.000
_cell.angle_alpha   90.00
_cell.angle_beta   90.00
_cell.angle_gamma   90.00
#
_symmetry.space_group_name_H-M   'P 1'
#
loop_
_entity.id
_entity.type
_entity.pdbx_description
1 polymer ?
#
loop_
_entity_poly.entity_id
_entity_poly.type
_entity_poly.pdbx_seq_one_letter_code
_entity_poly.pdbx_strand_id
1 'polypeptide(L)'
;MMKSRKRFENTITRKIINYYIQNVHSNDLTTQIEAVVDVIYHCHDLFTPDNYNLFIQHFPKELYDEFLRMNRGGKNDDSYYEIKSLFFDVFIFIFGTKSLITNHSS
;
A
#
# COMPACT_ATOMS: atom_id res chain seq x y z
N MET A 1 11.40 -27.09 9.52
CA MET A 1 10.97 -26.43 8.26
C MET A 1 10.46 -24.98 8.43
N MET A 2 9.80 -24.59 9.54
CA MET A 2 9.23 -23.23 9.69
C MET A 2 10.23 -22.05 9.69
N LYS A 3 11.46 -22.22 10.19
CA LYS A 3 12.46 -21.12 10.26
C LYS A 3 12.93 -20.64 8.88
N SER A 4 13.06 -21.54 7.90
CA SER A 4 13.53 -21.18 6.56
C SER A 4 12.47 -20.41 5.78
N ARG A 5 11.19 -20.77 5.96
CA ARG A 5 10.05 -20.09 5.33
C ARG A 5 9.91 -18.63 5.79
N LYS A 6 9.94 -18.39 7.11
CA LYS A 6 9.85 -17.04 7.68
C LYS A 6 11.02 -16.12 7.25
N ARG A 7 12.21 -16.69 7.06
CA ARG A 7 13.39 -15.95 6.56
C ARG A 7 13.25 -15.55 5.09
N PHE A 8 12.65 -16.42 4.28
CA PHE A 8 12.36 -16.16 2.88
C PHE A 8 11.27 -15.10 2.71
N GLU A 9 10.16 -15.22 3.47
CA GLU A 9 9.07 -14.23 3.52
C GLU A 9 9.61 -12.84 3.91
N ASN A 10 10.44 -12.73 4.96
CA ASN A 10 11.08 -11.47 5.33
C ASN A 10 11.98 -10.88 4.22
N THR A 11 12.62 -11.73 3.42
CA THR A 11 13.50 -11.26 2.33
C THR A 11 12.69 -10.68 1.17
N ILE A 12 11.53 -11.28 0.87
CA ILE A 12 10.60 -10.81 -0.16
C ILE A 12 9.96 -9.50 0.29
N THR A 13 9.39 -9.44 1.50
CA THR A 13 8.79 -8.21 2.05
C THR A 13 9.77 -7.04 2.02
N ARG A 14 11.04 -7.27 2.39
CA ARG A 14 12.06 -6.21 2.33
C ARG A 14 12.34 -5.72 0.91
N LYS A 15 12.35 -6.62 -0.08
CA LYS A 15 12.52 -6.22 -1.49
C LYS A 15 11.36 -5.36 -1.97
N ILE A 16 10.13 -5.74 -1.62
CA ILE A 16 8.92 -5.01 -1.99
C ILE A 16 8.88 -3.63 -1.32
N ILE A 17 9.21 -3.54 -0.03
CA ILE A 17 9.27 -2.25 0.66
C ILE A 17 10.36 -1.34 0.07
N ASN A 18 11.52 -1.90 -0.28
CA ASN A 18 12.57 -1.12 -0.93
C ASN A 18 12.12 -0.62 -2.31
N TYR A 19 11.45 -1.48 -3.10
CA TYR A 19 10.87 -1.09 -4.38
C TYR A 19 9.84 0.03 -4.21
N TYR A 20 8.96 -0.10 -3.21
CA TYR A 20 7.98 0.93 -2.86
C TYR A 20 8.66 2.27 -2.56
N ILE A 21 9.60 2.32 -1.61
CA ILE A 21 10.29 3.56 -1.21
C ILE A 21 11.01 4.22 -2.39
N GLN A 22 11.56 3.43 -3.32
CA GLN A 22 12.24 3.95 -4.51
C GLN A 22 11.28 4.58 -5.52
N ASN A 23 10.05 4.05 -5.65
CA ASN A 23 9.16 4.37 -6.76
C ASN A 23 7.99 5.31 -6.39
N VAL A 24 7.65 5.43 -5.11
CA VAL A 24 6.60 6.37 -4.63
C VAL A 24 6.92 7.84 -4.86
N HIS A 25 8.18 8.17 -5.12
CA HIS A 25 8.65 9.52 -5.45
C HIS A 25 8.88 9.71 -6.96
N SER A 26 8.50 8.74 -7.80
CA SER A 26 8.49 8.91 -9.25
C SER A 26 7.51 10.01 -9.65
N ASN A 27 7.79 10.77 -10.70
CA ASN A 27 6.84 11.74 -11.28
C ASN A 27 5.80 11.06 -12.19
N ASP A 28 5.85 9.73 -12.29
CA ASP A 28 4.89 8.93 -13.05
C ASP A 28 3.86 8.31 -12.10
N LEU A 29 2.60 8.71 -12.27
CA LEU A 29 1.48 8.25 -11.45
C LEU A 29 1.27 6.74 -11.57
N THR A 30 1.49 6.16 -12.75
CA THR A 30 1.39 4.71 -12.97
C THR A 30 2.39 3.95 -12.10
N THR A 31 3.65 4.40 -12.09
CA THR A 31 4.71 3.86 -11.25
C THR A 31 4.37 3.95 -9.75
N GLN A 32 3.76 5.05 -9.30
CA GLN A 32 3.31 5.18 -7.90
C GLN A 32 2.18 4.19 -7.57
N ILE A 33 1.22 4.02 -8.48
CA ILE A 33 0.11 3.06 -8.33
C ILE A 33 0.65 1.63 -8.24
N GLU A 34 1.52 1.22 -9.16
CA GLU A 34 2.12 -0.12 -9.17
C GLU A 34 2.87 -0.40 -7.86
N ALA A 35 3.67 0.57 -7.39
CA ALA A 35 4.38 0.46 -6.11
C ALA A 35 3.43 0.23 -4.92
N VAL A 36 2.27 0.90 -4.89
CA VAL A 36 1.26 0.73 -3.83
C VAL A 36 0.59 -0.64 -3.95
N VAL A 37 0.19 -1.04 -5.15
CA VAL A 37 -0.46 -2.33 -5.43
C VAL A 37 0.44 -3.49 -5.00
N ASP A 38 1.73 -3.44 -5.32
CA ASP A 38 2.70 -4.48 -4.95
C ASP A 38 2.80 -4.66 -3.44
N VAL A 39 2.78 -3.55 -2.68
CA VAL A 39 2.78 -3.63 -1.21
C VAL A 39 1.51 -4.28 -0.69
N ILE A 40 0.35 -3.82 -1.14
CA ILE A 40 -0.95 -4.33 -0.66
C ILE A 40 -1.07 -5.82 -0.95
N TYR A 41 -0.77 -6.23 -2.19
CA TYR A 41 -0.97 -7.60 -2.65
C TYR A 41 0.00 -8.60 -1.99
N HIS A 42 1.28 -8.22 -1.86
CA HIS A 42 2.29 -9.16 -1.40
C HIS A 42 2.59 -9.11 0.10
N CYS A 43 2.21 -8.02 0.77
CA CYS A 43 2.66 -7.79 2.14
C CYS A 43 1.52 -7.71 3.17
N HIS A 44 0.26 -7.91 2.77
CA HIS A 44 -0.92 -7.93 3.65
C HIS A 44 -0.70 -8.71 4.96
N ASP A 45 -0.26 -9.97 4.86
CA ASP A 45 -0.10 -10.85 6.02
C ASP A 45 1.28 -10.76 6.70
N LEU A 46 2.20 -9.97 6.13
CA LEU A 46 3.61 -9.94 6.50
C LEU A 46 4.05 -8.60 7.10
N PHE A 47 3.13 -7.63 7.22
CA PHE A 47 3.47 -6.33 7.75
C PHE A 47 3.68 -6.35 9.27
N THR A 48 4.87 -5.91 9.66
CA THR A 48 5.14 -5.48 11.02
C THR A 48 4.61 -4.05 11.23
N PRO A 49 4.41 -3.60 12.48
CA PRO A 49 4.08 -2.20 12.77
C PRO A 49 5.04 -1.19 12.10
N ASP A 50 6.33 -1.51 12.01
CA ASP A 50 7.33 -0.65 11.35
C ASP A 50 7.09 -0.52 9.85
N ASN A 51 6.72 -1.62 9.18
CA ASN A 51 6.39 -1.60 7.76
C ASN A 51 5.12 -0.78 7.50
N TYR A 52 4.12 -0.87 8.39
CA TYR A 52 2.92 -0.03 8.34
C TYR A 52 3.26 1.46 8.43
N ASN A 53 4.13 1.82 9.36
CA ASN A 53 4.57 3.20 9.51
C ASN A 53 5.31 3.69 8.26
N LEU A 54 6.21 2.88 7.69
CA LEU A 54 6.92 3.21 6.45
C LEU A 54 5.95 3.42 5.28
N PHE A 55 4.96 2.53 5.12
CA PHE A 55 3.95 2.67 4.07
C PHE A 55 3.21 4.01 4.18
N ILE A 56 2.70 4.36 5.36
CA ILE A 56 1.96 5.59 5.59
C ILE A 56 2.85 6.83 5.40
N GLN A 57 4.08 6.81 5.94
CA GLN A 57 5.00 7.95 5.86
C GLN A 57 5.43 8.27 4.43
N HIS A 58 5.57 7.26 3.59
CA HIS A 58 6.00 7.39 2.21
C HIS A 58 4.85 7.35 1.21
N PHE A 59 3.59 7.41 1.67
CA PHE A 59 2.44 7.31 0.77
C PHE A 59 2.52 8.35 -0.36
N PRO A 60 2.37 7.95 -1.63
CA PRO A 60 2.63 8.81 -2.76
C PRO A 60 1.71 10.03 -2.78
N LYS A 61 2.32 11.22 -2.76
CA LYS A 61 1.60 12.50 -2.70
C LYS A 61 0.78 12.75 -3.97
N GLU A 62 1.31 12.44 -5.15
CA GLU A 62 0.58 12.72 -6.40
C GLU A 62 -0.64 11.81 -6.54
N LEU A 63 -0.53 10.53 -6.20
CA LEU A 63 -1.68 9.63 -6.10
C LEU A 63 -2.75 10.15 -5.12
N TYR A 64 -2.34 10.70 -3.98
CA TYR A 64 -3.27 11.33 -3.03
C TYR A 64 -3.92 12.61 -3.59
N ASP A 65 -3.14 13.48 -4.23
CA ASP A 65 -3.64 14.70 -4.86
C ASP A 65 -4.61 14.39 -6.01
N GLU A 66 -4.34 13.33 -6.77
CA GLU A 66 -5.21 12.79 -7.82
C GLU A 66 -6.58 12.39 -7.24
N PHE A 67 -6.58 11.60 -6.17
CA PHE A 67 -7.80 11.23 -5.48
C PHE A 67 -8.59 12.43 -4.97
N LEU A 68 -7.90 13.43 -4.39
CA LEU A 68 -8.56 14.67 -3.95
C LEU A 68 -9.15 15.45 -5.13
N ARG A 69 -8.46 15.50 -6.27
CA ARG A 69 -8.96 16.15 -7.50
C ARG A 69 -10.22 15.46 -8.01
N MET A 70 -10.22 14.13 -8.05
CA MET A 70 -11.37 13.32 -8.44
C MET A 70 -12.57 13.57 -7.51
N ASN A 71 -12.34 13.60 -6.20
CA ASN A 71 -13.40 13.81 -5.22
C ASN A 71 -14.01 15.23 -5.26
N ARG A 72 -13.27 16.22 -5.77
CA ARG A 72 -13.73 17.62 -5.91
C ARG A 72 -14.48 17.90 -7.22
N GLY A 73 -14.84 16.88 -7.99
CA GLY A 73 -15.59 17.03 -9.23
C GLY A 73 -14.73 17.18 -10.49
N GLY A 74 -13.50 16.64 -10.47
CA GLY A 74 -12.74 16.42 -11.71
C GLY A 74 -13.51 15.54 -12.70
N LYS A 75 -13.24 15.71 -14.00
CA LYS A 75 -13.89 14.92 -15.07
C LYS A 75 -13.76 13.41 -14.78
N ASN A 76 -14.88 12.68 -14.87
CA ASN A 76 -14.91 11.23 -14.84
C ASN A 76 -14.26 10.69 -16.12
N ASP A 77 -12.97 10.39 -16.05
CA ASP A 77 -12.27 9.56 -17.03
C ASP A 77 -12.25 8.10 -16.54
N ASP A 78 -11.92 7.15 -17.39
CA ASP A 78 -11.88 5.71 -17.05
C ASP A 78 -10.95 5.43 -15.84
N SER A 79 -9.87 6.22 -15.70
CA SER A 79 -8.94 6.19 -14.56
C SER A 79 -9.59 6.50 -13.20
N TYR A 80 -10.78 7.12 -13.18
CA TYR A 80 -11.52 7.39 -11.94
C TYR A 80 -11.87 6.12 -11.18
N TYR A 81 -12.34 5.09 -11.89
CA TYR A 81 -12.75 3.84 -11.24
C TYR A 81 -11.55 3.06 -10.69
N GLU A 82 -10.46 3.03 -11.44
CA GLU A 82 -9.22 2.35 -11.04
C GLU A 82 -8.62 2.98 -9.78
N ILE A 83 -8.44 4.30 -9.77
CA ILE A 83 -7.88 5.01 -8.62
C ILE A 83 -8.83 4.91 -7.42
N LYS A 84 -10.15 5.04 -7.62
CA LYS A 84 -11.12 4.86 -6.54
C LYS A 84 -11.05 3.46 -5.93
N SER A 85 -11.00 2.41 -6.76
CA SER A 85 -10.84 1.03 -6.29
C SER A 85 -9.55 0.85 -5.49
N LEU A 86 -8.44 1.38 -6.00
CA LEU A 86 -7.15 1.33 -5.30
C LEU A 86 -7.22 1.99 -3.92
N PHE A 87 -7.88 3.14 -3.79
CA PHE A 87 -8.04 3.79 -2.48
C PHE A 87 -8.88 2.96 -1.51
N PHE A 88 -9.89 2.22 -1.99
CA PHE A 88 -10.59 1.25 -1.14
C PHE A 88 -9.65 0.15 -0.66
N ASP A 89 -8.82 -0.42 -1.53
CA ASP A 89 -7.85 -1.44 -1.17
C ASP A 89 -6.82 -0.91 -0.17
N VAL A 90 -6.34 0.32 -0.35
CA VAL A 90 -5.46 1.03 0.60
C VAL A 90 -6.14 1.17 1.96
N PHE A 91 -7.41 1.60 2.01
CA PHE A 91 -8.13 1.74 3.27
C PHE A 91 -8.37 0.39 3.94
N ILE A 92 -8.73 -0.65 3.19
CA ILE A 92 -8.87 -2.01 3.71
C ILE A 92 -7.52 -2.49 4.27
N PHE A 93 -6.42 -2.23 3.57
CA PHE A 93 -5.08 -2.59 4.01
C PHE A 93 -4.63 -1.84 5.29
N ILE A 94 -4.98 -0.56 5.44
CA ILE A 94 -4.61 0.24 6.62
C ILE A 94 -5.50 -0.09 7.83
N PHE A 95 -6.81 -0.19 7.62
CA PHE A 95 -7.80 -0.29 8.69
C PHE A 95 -8.28 -1.72 8.95
N GLY A 96 -8.37 -2.55 7.92
CA GLY A 96 -8.72 -3.96 8.03
C GLY A 96 -7.71 -4.74 8.87
N THR A 97 -6.42 -4.45 8.71
CA THR A 97 -5.37 -5.11 9.49
C THR A 97 -5.32 -4.65 10.94
N LYS A 98 -5.72 -3.40 11.24
CA LYS A 98 -5.89 -2.96 12.63
C LYS A 98 -6.95 -3.76 13.37
N SER A 99 -8.04 -4.16 12.70
CA SER A 99 -9.10 -4.96 13.33
C SER A 99 -8.61 -6.34 13.79
N LEU A 100 -7.62 -6.93 13.10
CA LEU A 100 -7.02 -8.22 13.47
C LEU A 100 -6.03 -8.11 14.64
N ILE A 101 -5.37 -6.96 14.81
CA ILE A 101 -4.38 -6.75 15.88
C ILE A 101 -5.07 -6.50 17.23
N THR A 102 -6.20 -5.79 17.26
CA THR A 102 -6.96 -5.54 18.51
C THR A 102 -7.71 -6.75 19.06
N ASN A 103 -7.98 -7.78 18.25
CA ASN A 103 -8.72 -8.97 18.69
C ASN A 103 -7.85 -10.08 19.30
N HIS A 104 -6.53 -9.88 19.39
CA HIS A 104 -5.60 -10.81 20.03
C HIS A 104 -5.13 -10.36 21.43
N SER A 105 -5.79 -9.35 22.01
CA SER A 105 -5.49 -8.81 23.35
C SER A 105 -6.70 -8.82 24.28
N SER A 106 -7.55 -9.85 24.21
CA SER A 106 -8.65 -10.09 25.15
C SER A 106 -8.58 -11.50 25.72
#